data_AF-A0A4S9C8I8-F1
#
_entry.id   AF-A0A4S9C8I8-F1
#
_cell.length_a   1.000
_cell.length_b   1.000
_cell.length_c   1.000
_cell.angle_alpha   90.00
_cell.angle_beta   90.00
_cell.angle_gamma   90.00
#
_symmetry.space_group_name_H-M   'P 1'
#
loop_
_entity.id
_entity.type
_entity.pdbx_description
1 polymer ?
#
loop_
_entity_poly.entity_id
_entity_poly.type
_entity_poly.pdbx_seq_one_letter_code
_entity_poly.pdbx_strand_id
1 'polypeptide(L)'
;MSFRIPETKFLHVSAAAVRASRAPTRRKIKENLGIVAGQELPRRGRCTHYAKSYRWFRFSCCSKVYACDRCHDEKESHPNEHANRMICGYCSREQNYAPETCHFCRASMVARRGHGFWEGGKDPRKYKRRPGTKVGGS
;
A
#
# COMPACT_ATOMS: atom_id res chain seq x y z
N MET A 1 18.43 36.51 -45.95
CA MET A 1 17.52 36.81 -44.82
C MET A 1 18.25 36.51 -43.52
N SER A 2 18.61 37.52 -42.74
CA SER A 2 19.27 37.35 -41.43
C SER A 2 18.23 37.31 -40.32
N PHE A 3 18.16 36.19 -39.60
CA PHE A 3 17.37 36.07 -38.37
C PHE A 3 18.10 36.77 -37.22
N ARG A 4 17.47 37.79 -36.63
CA ARG A 4 17.96 38.44 -35.40
C ARG A 4 17.18 37.88 -34.22
N ILE A 5 17.88 37.21 -33.30
CA ILE A 5 17.31 36.78 -32.03
C ILE A 5 17.27 38.00 -31.11
N PRO A 6 16.09 38.41 -30.60
CA PRO A 6 16.00 39.52 -29.66
C PRO A 6 16.68 39.16 -28.34
N GLU A 7 17.36 40.14 -27.76
CA GLU A 7 18.06 40.01 -26.49
C GLU A 7 17.04 39.80 -25.37
N THR A 8 16.87 38.56 -24.92
CA THR A 8 15.94 38.18 -23.86
C THR A 8 16.66 38.22 -22.52
N LYS A 9 16.25 39.14 -21.65
CA LYS A 9 16.78 39.24 -20.28
C LYS A 9 16.10 38.19 -19.40
N PHE A 10 16.83 37.13 -19.08
CA PHE A 10 16.37 36.13 -18.12
C PHE A 10 16.49 36.67 -16.70
N LEU A 11 15.36 36.85 -16.02
CA LEU A 11 15.36 37.16 -14.59
C LEU A 11 15.77 35.91 -13.81
N HIS A 12 16.92 35.98 -13.14
CA HIS A 12 17.42 34.88 -12.32
C HIS A 12 16.62 34.83 -11.01
N VAL A 13 15.60 33.98 -10.95
CA VAL A 13 14.81 33.79 -9.73
C VAL A 13 15.67 33.05 -8.70
N SER A 14 15.97 33.70 -7.59
CA SER A 14 16.77 33.11 -6.51
C SER A 14 15.97 32.01 -5.78
N ALA A 15 16.66 30.99 -5.25
CA ALA A 15 16.03 29.94 -4.46
C ALA A 15 15.29 30.49 -3.22
N ALA A 16 15.69 31.66 -2.71
CA ALA A 16 14.98 32.37 -1.65
C ALA A 16 13.61 32.89 -2.11
N ALA A 17 13.51 33.46 -3.31
CA ALA A 17 12.24 33.90 -3.90
C ALA A 17 11.28 32.71 -4.14
N VAL A 18 11.81 31.54 -4.53
CA VAL A 18 11.02 30.30 -4.67
C VAL A 18 10.47 29.81 -3.33
N ARG A 19 11.23 29.95 -2.24
CA ARG A 19 10.77 29.57 -0.89
C ARG A 19 9.74 30.56 -0.34
N ALA A 20 9.94 31.85 -0.59
CA ALA A 20 9.02 32.91 -0.14
C ALA A 20 7.67 32.88 -0.87
N SER A 21 7.63 32.40 -2.11
CA SER A 21 6.41 32.23 -2.91
C SER A 21 5.62 30.94 -2.60
N ARG A 22 6.18 30.02 -1.80
CA ARG A 22 5.42 28.83 -1.38
C ARG A 22 4.40 29.21 -0.32
N ALA A 23 3.13 28.95 -0.63
CA ALA A 23 2.05 29.06 0.33
C ALA A 23 2.37 28.23 1.60
N PRO A 24 2.04 28.74 2.80
CA PRO A 24 2.25 28.01 4.04
C PRO A 24 1.51 26.68 4.00
N THR A 25 2.20 25.59 4.34
CA THR A 25 1.58 24.26 4.34
C THR A 25 0.51 24.21 5.44
N ARG A 26 -0.75 24.06 5.03
CA ARG A 26 -1.86 23.88 5.97
C ARG A 26 -1.62 22.56 6.72
N ARG A 27 -1.21 22.64 7.99
CA ARG A 27 -1.02 21.47 8.86
C ARG A 27 -2.38 20.81 9.07
N LYS A 28 -2.56 19.60 8.51
CA LYS A 28 -3.78 18.81 8.76
C LYS A 28 -3.80 18.43 10.24
N ILE A 29 -4.93 18.72 10.91
CA ILE A 29 -5.16 18.33 12.30
C ILE A 29 -5.13 16.80 12.35
N LYS A 30 -4.20 16.24 13.12
CA LYS A 30 -4.16 14.81 13.38
C LYS A 30 -5.13 14.51 14.51
N GLU A 31 -6.01 13.54 14.30
CA GLU A 31 -6.84 12.99 15.36
C GLU A 31 -5.96 12.42 16.49
N ASN A 32 -6.36 12.64 17.74
CA ASN A 32 -5.70 12.08 18.91
C ASN A 32 -6.24 10.66 19.18
N LEU A 33 -5.57 9.67 18.59
CA LEU A 33 -5.92 8.26 18.69
C LEU A 33 -5.51 7.63 20.04
N GLY A 34 -4.86 8.37 20.95
CA GLY A 34 -4.33 7.83 22.20
C GLY A 34 -3.20 6.78 22.03
N ILE A 35 -2.64 6.64 20.83
CA ILE A 35 -1.58 5.68 20.53
C ILE A 35 -0.20 6.32 20.79
N VAL A 36 0.68 5.55 21.43
CA VAL A 36 2.03 6.00 21.77
C VAL A 36 3.04 5.34 20.85
N ALA A 37 3.87 6.16 20.17
CA ALA A 37 4.93 5.64 19.32
C ALA A 37 5.91 4.79 20.15
N GLY A 38 6.20 3.58 19.66
CA GLY A 38 7.01 2.57 20.34
C GLY A 38 6.21 1.47 21.03
N GLN A 39 4.91 1.66 21.23
CA GLN A 39 4.01 0.62 21.78
C GLN A 39 3.28 -0.13 20.67
N GLU A 40 2.86 -1.36 20.94
CA GLU A 40 2.01 -2.13 20.02
C GLU A 40 0.60 -1.53 19.95
N LEU A 41 0.00 -1.53 18.76
CA LEU A 41 -1.41 -1.19 18.61
C LEU A 41 -2.29 -2.26 19.28
N PRO A 42 -3.54 -1.92 19.67
CA PRO A 42 -4.50 -2.91 20.11
C PRO A 42 -4.61 -4.06 19.12
N ARG A 43 -4.49 -5.30 19.62
CA ARG A 43 -4.46 -6.54 18.81
C ARG A 43 -3.41 -6.54 17.68
N ARG A 44 -2.35 -5.75 17.80
CA ARG A 44 -1.31 -5.50 16.77
C ARG A 44 -1.85 -4.90 15.48
N GLY A 45 -2.93 -4.15 15.58
CA GLY A 45 -3.58 -3.50 14.44
C GLY A 45 -4.50 -4.40 13.61
N ARG A 46 -4.74 -5.64 14.04
CA ARG A 46 -5.65 -6.57 13.37
C ARG A 46 -7.12 -6.18 13.57
N CYS A 47 -7.93 -6.41 12.54
CA CYS A 47 -9.38 -6.39 12.60
C CYS A 47 -9.98 -7.76 12.25
N THR A 48 -11.30 -7.87 12.39
CA THR A 48 -12.09 -9.04 11.96
C THR A 48 -11.99 -9.29 10.46
N HIS A 49 -11.95 -8.23 9.65
CA HIS A 49 -11.85 -8.32 8.20
C HIS A 49 -10.50 -8.86 7.73
N TYR A 50 -9.41 -8.33 8.29
CA TYR A 50 -8.04 -8.67 7.91
C TYR A 50 -7.24 -9.11 9.12
N ALA A 51 -7.50 -10.35 9.57
CA ALA A 51 -6.80 -10.96 10.69
C ALA A 51 -5.28 -11.15 10.46
N LYS A 52 -4.84 -11.13 9.19
CA LYS A 52 -3.42 -11.27 8.80
C LYS A 52 -2.72 -9.92 8.58
N SER A 53 -3.40 -8.80 8.81
CA SER A 53 -2.86 -7.47 8.60
C SER A 53 -2.51 -6.81 9.94
N TYR A 54 -1.28 -6.31 10.04
CA TYR A 54 -0.78 -5.62 11.23
C TYR A 54 -0.57 -4.13 10.95
N ARG A 55 -1.49 -3.52 10.18
CA ARG A 55 -1.40 -2.12 9.76
C ARG A 55 -2.74 -1.42 9.93
N TRP A 56 -2.68 -0.18 10.36
CA TRP A 56 -3.79 0.76 10.24
C TRP A 56 -3.48 1.77 9.13
N PHE A 57 -4.51 2.39 8.59
CA PHE A 57 -4.43 3.33 7.49
C PHE A 57 -4.94 4.67 7.90
N ARG A 58 -4.26 5.74 7.46
CA ARG A 58 -4.82 7.07 7.47
C ARG A 58 -5.36 7.39 6.08
N PHE A 59 -6.67 7.34 5.95
CA PHE A 59 -7.35 7.56 4.68
C PHE A 59 -7.24 9.03 4.25
N SER A 60 -7.00 9.29 2.96
CA SER A 60 -6.84 10.66 2.44
C SER A 60 -8.16 11.43 2.42
N CYS A 61 -9.28 10.76 2.20
CA CYS A 61 -10.63 11.32 2.15
C CYS A 61 -11.02 12.08 3.43
N CYS A 62 -10.82 11.47 4.60
CA CYS A 62 -11.25 12.02 5.89
C CYS A 62 -10.12 12.25 6.90
N SER A 63 -8.88 11.85 6.57
CA SER A 63 -7.71 11.92 7.47
C SER A 63 -7.86 11.13 8.79
N LYS A 64 -8.91 10.31 8.92
CA LYS A 64 -9.17 9.39 10.04
C LYS A 64 -8.38 8.10 9.88
N VAL A 65 -8.25 7.36 10.97
CA VAL A 65 -7.47 6.13 11.02
C VAL A 65 -8.33 4.90 11.24
N TYR A 66 -8.20 3.91 10.37
CA TYR A 66 -8.91 2.64 10.46
C TYR A 66 -8.00 1.45 10.15
N ALA A 67 -8.34 0.27 10.67
CA ALA A 67 -7.56 -0.96 10.46
C ALA A 67 -7.60 -1.45 9.01
N CYS A 68 -8.70 -1.22 8.31
CA CYS A 68 -8.88 -1.58 6.91
C CYS A 68 -9.93 -0.70 6.24
N ASP A 69 -10.02 -0.82 4.92
CA ASP A 69 -11.08 -0.27 4.05
C ASP A 69 -12.48 -0.63 4.54
N ARG A 70 -12.74 -1.91 4.84
CA ARG A 70 -14.07 -2.33 5.35
C ARG A 70 -14.43 -1.67 6.69
N CYS A 71 -13.46 -1.51 7.59
CA CYS A 71 -13.68 -0.80 8.85
C CYS A 71 -13.91 0.71 8.65
N HIS A 72 -13.42 1.28 7.56
CA HIS A 72 -13.72 2.65 7.18
C HIS A 72 -15.17 2.74 6.66
N ASP A 73 -15.53 1.89 5.71
CA ASP A 73 -16.84 1.95 5.04
C ASP A 73 -18.01 1.64 6.00
N GLU A 74 -17.77 0.87 7.06
CA GLU A 74 -18.76 0.63 8.13
C GLU A 74 -19.03 1.86 9.01
N LYS A 75 -18.06 2.76 9.13
CA LYS A 75 -18.11 3.91 10.06
C LYS A 75 -18.34 5.23 9.36
N GLU A 76 -17.97 5.32 8.09
CA GLU A 76 -18.05 6.53 7.29
C GLU A 76 -19.08 6.39 6.18
N SER A 77 -19.81 7.47 5.91
CA SER A 77 -20.85 7.50 4.88
C SER A 77 -20.32 7.83 3.47
N HIS A 78 -19.01 7.77 3.25
CA HIS A 78 -18.36 8.10 1.99
C HIS A 78 -17.44 6.98 1.52
N PRO A 79 -17.23 6.82 0.21
CA PRO A 79 -16.31 5.81 -0.30
C PRO A 79 -14.88 6.10 0.17
N ASN A 80 -14.14 5.04 0.49
CA ASN A 80 -12.74 5.17 0.83
C ASN A 80 -11.91 5.67 -0.38
N GLU A 81 -10.90 6.49 -0.08
CA GLU A 81 -9.86 6.87 -1.03
C GLU A 81 -8.52 6.26 -0.59
N HIS A 82 -7.61 6.01 -1.54
CA HIS A 82 -6.35 5.34 -1.24
C HIS A 82 -5.52 6.03 -0.16
N ALA A 83 -5.18 5.29 0.89
CA ALA A 83 -4.39 5.79 2.01
C ALA A 83 -2.89 5.81 1.70
N ASN A 84 -2.33 7.00 1.46
CA ASN A 84 -0.88 7.19 1.26
C ASN A 84 -0.03 6.97 2.53
N ARG A 85 -0.67 6.89 3.70
CA ARG A 85 -0.01 6.78 5.01
C ARG A 85 -0.59 5.60 5.79
N MET A 86 0.29 4.88 6.48
CA MET A 86 -0.07 3.73 7.32
C MET A 86 0.58 3.84 8.70
N ILE A 87 0.00 3.16 9.68
CA ILE A 87 0.52 3.05 11.04
C ILE A 87 0.87 1.60 11.31
N CYS A 88 2.09 1.35 11.78
CA CYS A 88 2.57 0.01 12.08
C CYS A 88 1.90 -0.55 13.34
N GLY A 89 1.38 -1.77 13.26
CA GLY A 89 0.79 -2.51 14.38
C GLY A 89 1.73 -2.84 15.53
N TYR A 90 3.04 -2.87 15.28
CA TYR A 90 4.05 -3.28 16.26
C TYR A 90 4.67 -2.11 17.02
N CYS A 91 4.81 -0.95 16.38
CA CYS A 91 5.47 0.20 17.00
C CYS A 91 4.61 1.46 16.99
N SER A 92 3.36 1.40 16.53
CA SER A 92 2.42 2.52 16.44
C SER A 92 2.97 3.77 15.74
N ARG A 93 4.02 3.62 14.92
CA ARG A 93 4.62 4.72 14.15
C ARG A 93 3.93 4.86 12.81
N GLU A 94 3.67 6.10 12.46
CA GLU A 94 3.08 6.49 11.19
C GLU A 94 4.17 6.66 10.11
N GLN A 95 3.97 6.03 8.97
CA GLN A 95 4.89 6.02 7.84
C GLN A 95 4.14 6.14 6.50
N ASN A 96 4.87 6.34 5.40
CA ASN A 96 4.29 6.23 4.07
C ASN A 96 3.86 4.79 3.80
N TYR A 97 2.92 4.62 2.87
CA TYR A 97 2.42 3.30 2.51
C TYR A 97 3.57 2.42 1.97
N ALA A 98 3.94 1.40 2.74
CA ALA A 98 4.91 0.38 2.36
C ALA A 98 4.43 -0.96 2.94
N PRO A 99 3.73 -1.83 2.20
CA PRO A 99 2.97 -2.94 2.77
C PRO A 99 3.81 -4.10 3.32
N GLU A 100 5.06 -4.23 2.89
CA GLU A 100 5.92 -5.36 3.23
C GLU A 100 6.48 -5.25 4.66
N THR A 101 7.16 -4.14 4.96
CA THR A 101 7.93 -3.97 6.21
C THR A 101 7.85 -2.56 6.76
N CYS A 102 7.87 -2.44 8.08
CA CYS A 102 7.90 -1.14 8.74
C CYS A 102 9.28 -0.49 8.59
N HIS A 103 9.34 0.80 8.24
CA HIS A 103 10.61 1.51 8.10
C HIS A 103 11.35 1.71 9.43
N PHE A 104 10.62 1.69 10.54
CA PHE A 104 11.17 1.95 11.87
C PHE A 104 11.59 0.68 12.60
N CYS A 105 10.67 -0.29 12.76
CA CYS A 105 10.94 -1.53 13.50
C CYS A 105 11.26 -2.73 12.60
N ARG A 106 11.17 -2.59 11.27
CA ARG A 106 11.46 -3.65 10.29
C ARG A 106 10.58 -4.90 10.41
N ALA A 107 9.56 -4.89 11.26
CA ALA A 107 8.59 -5.97 11.36
C ALA A 107 7.80 -6.11 10.06
N SER A 108 7.48 -7.36 9.69
CA SER A 108 6.60 -7.65 8.56
C SER A 108 5.16 -7.29 8.92
N MET A 109 4.50 -6.50 8.08
CA MET A 109 3.15 -5.96 8.37
C MET A 109 2.02 -6.85 7.85
N VAL A 110 2.38 -7.95 7.20
CA VAL A 110 1.47 -9.00 6.74
C VAL A 110 1.94 -10.32 7.32
N ALA A 111 1.02 -11.12 7.84
CA ALA A 111 1.38 -12.47 8.29
C ALA A 111 1.97 -13.26 7.11
N ARG A 112 3.04 -14.02 7.37
CA ARG A 112 3.73 -14.82 6.33
C ARG A 112 2.71 -15.59 5.50
N ARG A 113 2.72 -15.37 4.19
CA ARG A 113 1.93 -16.18 3.25
C ARG A 113 2.45 -17.61 3.37
N GLY A 114 1.56 -18.56 3.64
CA GLY A 114 1.94 -19.97 3.73
C GLY A 114 2.68 -20.39 2.47
N HIS A 115 3.73 -21.21 2.62
CA HIS A 115 4.45 -21.81 1.51
C HIS A 115 3.52 -22.83 0.84
N GLY A 116 2.64 -22.36 -0.04
CA GLY A 116 1.78 -23.21 -0.86
C GLY A 116 2.64 -23.92 -1.88
N PHE A 117 3.19 -25.09 -1.51
CA PHE A 117 3.77 -26.02 -2.46
C PHE A 117 2.64 -26.52 -3.37
N TRP A 118 2.65 -26.09 -4.64
CA TRP A 118 1.75 -26.61 -5.66
C TRP A 118 2.18 -28.04 -5.99
N GLU A 119 1.62 -29.03 -5.30
CA GLU A 119 1.89 -30.46 -5.51
C GLU A 119 1.01 -31.05 -6.64
N GLY A 120 0.71 -30.25 -7.68
CA GLY A 120 -0.29 -30.56 -8.71
C GLY A 120 0.22 -30.61 -10.15
N GLY A 121 1.52 -30.41 -10.39
CA GLY A 121 2.13 -30.49 -11.72
C GLY A 121 2.41 -31.93 -12.15
N LYS A 122 1.39 -32.78 -12.27
CA LYS A 122 1.55 -34.15 -12.81
C LYS A 122 1.70 -34.06 -14.35
N ASP A 123 2.97 -33.99 -14.77
CA ASP A 123 3.57 -34.33 -16.08
C ASP A 123 2.65 -34.33 -17.34
N PRO A 124 2.86 -33.44 -18.33
CA PRO A 124 2.02 -33.34 -19.52
C PRO A 124 2.15 -34.50 -20.54
N ARG A 125 2.86 -35.59 -20.24
CA ARG A 125 3.12 -36.68 -21.19
C ARG A 125 2.16 -37.88 -21.13
N LYS A 126 0.99 -37.74 -20.48
CA LYS A 126 0.06 -38.88 -20.32
C LYS A 126 -1.02 -39.01 -21.41
N TYR A 127 -1.04 -38.19 -22.45
CA TYR A 127 -1.88 -38.47 -23.62
C TYR A 127 -1.13 -39.37 -24.62
N LYS A 128 -0.83 -40.60 -24.20
CA LYS A 128 -0.49 -41.65 -25.17
C LYS A 128 -1.76 -41.94 -25.97
N ARG A 129 -1.69 -41.69 -27.28
CA ARG A 129 -2.70 -42.05 -28.28
C ARG A 129 -3.25 -43.46 -28.00
N ARG A 130 -4.57 -43.61 -28.04
CA ARG A 130 -5.24 -44.93 -28.04
C ARG A 130 -4.61 -45.80 -29.15
N PRO A 131 -4.12 -47.01 -28.85
CA PRO A 131 -3.81 -47.97 -29.90
C PRO A 131 -5.12 -48.49 -30.49
N GLY A 132 -5.20 -48.45 -31.83
CA GLY A 132 -6.38 -48.84 -32.59
C GLY A 132 -6.79 -50.29 -32.37
N THR A 133 -8.10 -50.50 -32.32
CA THR A 133 -8.76 -51.81 -32.28
C THR A 133 -8.35 -52.62 -33.51
N LYS A 134 -7.63 -53.73 -33.32
CA LYS A 134 -7.53 -54.76 -34.37
C LYS A 134 -8.77 -55.62 -34.30
N VAL A 135 -9.54 -55.61 -35.38
CA VAL A 135 -10.57 -56.61 -35.68
C VAL A 135 -9.90 -57.92 -36.09
N GLY A 136 -10.36 -59.05 -35.55
CA GLY A 136 -9.97 -60.37 -36.05
C GLY A 136 -10.24 -61.53 -35.10
N GLY A 137 -11.25 -62.33 -35.47
CA GLY A 137 -11.14 -63.79 -35.52
C GLY A 137 -11.58 -64.60 -34.29
N SER A 138 -12.76 -65.21 -34.38
CA SER A 138 -12.92 -66.67 -34.40
C SER A 138 -14.26 -67.05 -35.02
#